data_AF-A0A0F8WQN1-F1
#
_entry.id   AF-A0A0F8WQN1-F1
#
_cell.length_a   1.000
_cell.length_b   1.000
_cell.length_c   1.000
_cell.angle_alpha   90.00
_cell.angle_beta   90.00
_cell.angle_gamma   90.00
#
_symmetry.space_group_name_H-M   'P 1'
#
loop_
_entity.id
_entity.type
_entity.pdbx_description
1 polymer ?
#
loop_
_entity_poly.entity_id
_entity_poly.type
_entity_poly.pdbx_seq_one_letter_code
_entity_poly.pdbx_strand_id
1 'polypeptide(L)'
;HNGFTHQDPGFLDVVMNKKASVVRVYLPPDANCLLSVMDHCFRSKHYVNVVVAGKHPAPQWLPMEEAVIHCTKGIGIWGWASNDKNTEPDVVMACAGDVPTLETLAAVSILREKLPDLKIRVVNVVDLMKLQRETEHPHGLNDKDFDALFTKNKPVIFAFHGYPWLIHRLTYNRTNHGNIHVRGYKEEGTITTAFDMTVLNDMDRFHLVQDVLDRLPNLGDEVAYLKQEMQDKLIEHKYYIRKNGLDMPEIRNWKWIN
;
A
#
# COMPACT_ATOMS: atom_id res chain seq x y z
N HIS A 1 23.42 2.00 -5.21
CA HIS A 1 24.37 2.62 -6.16
C HIS A 1 24.12 4.11 -6.31
N ASN A 2 22.89 4.55 -6.55
CA ASN A 2 22.53 5.97 -6.52
C ASN A 2 21.71 6.26 -5.25
N GLY A 3 21.65 7.53 -4.84
CA GLY A 3 20.95 7.99 -3.63
C GLY A 3 19.83 8.99 -3.96
N PHE A 4 19.70 10.00 -3.11
CA PHE A 4 18.59 10.96 -3.10
C PHE A 4 18.22 11.59 -4.46
N THR A 5 19.20 11.95 -5.28
CA THR A 5 18.95 12.61 -6.59
C THR A 5 18.17 11.79 -7.61
N HIS A 6 17.90 10.51 -7.33
CA HIS A 6 17.14 9.61 -8.19
C HIS A 6 15.78 9.23 -7.59
N GLN A 7 15.36 9.92 -6.54
CA GLN A 7 14.17 9.60 -5.76
C GLN A 7 13.15 10.72 -5.93
N ASP A 8 12.31 10.60 -6.97
CA ASP A 8 11.17 11.50 -7.20
C ASP A 8 10.07 10.70 -7.92
N PRO A 9 9.02 10.25 -7.20
CA PRO A 9 7.86 9.60 -7.79
C PRO A 9 6.79 10.58 -8.30
N GLY A 10 7.07 11.89 -8.33
CA GLY A 10 6.14 12.98 -8.65
C GLY A 10 5.69 13.05 -10.10
N PHE A 11 6.23 12.20 -10.97
CA PHE A 11 5.66 12.03 -12.31
C PHE A 11 4.18 11.65 -12.25
N LEU A 12 3.76 10.90 -11.22
CA LEU A 12 2.36 10.58 -10.97
C LEU A 12 1.52 11.86 -10.81
N ASP A 13 1.93 12.80 -9.97
CA ASP A 13 1.23 14.07 -9.77
C ASP A 13 1.10 14.90 -11.07
N VAL A 14 2.11 14.86 -11.93
CA VAL A 14 2.13 15.58 -13.21
C VAL A 14 1.13 15.01 -14.22
N VAL A 15 1.10 13.68 -14.37
CA VAL A 15 0.20 13.02 -15.34
C VAL A 15 -1.25 13.07 -14.88
N MET A 16 -1.49 13.09 -13.58
CA MET A 16 -2.82 13.17 -12.99
C MET A 16 -3.52 14.52 -13.18
N ASN A 17 -2.81 15.54 -13.67
CA ASN A 17 -3.40 16.82 -14.08
C ASN A 17 -3.95 16.81 -15.51
N LYS A 18 -3.77 15.72 -16.27
CA LYS A 18 -4.26 15.61 -17.65
C LYS A 18 -5.70 15.09 -17.67
N LYS A 19 -6.34 15.19 -18.84
CA LYS A 19 -7.74 14.80 -19.01
C LYS A 19 -7.96 13.33 -18.62
N ALA A 20 -8.93 13.09 -17.74
CA ALA A 20 -9.30 11.77 -17.22
C ALA A 20 -9.56 10.71 -18.31
N SER A 21 -10.03 11.11 -19.49
CA SER A 21 -10.26 10.16 -20.58
C SER A 21 -8.97 9.57 -21.18
N VAL A 22 -7.81 10.17 -20.94
CA VAL A 22 -6.55 9.86 -21.65
C VAL A 22 -5.50 9.18 -20.77
N VAL A 23 -5.34 9.56 -19.50
CA VAL A 23 -4.27 9.02 -18.65
C VAL A 23 -4.74 7.82 -17.83
N ARG A 24 -3.90 6.79 -17.74
CA ARG A 24 -4.07 5.65 -16.84
C ARG A 24 -2.81 5.47 -16.01
N VAL A 25 -2.95 5.14 -14.73
CA VAL A 25 -1.84 4.91 -13.81
C VAL A 25 -2.01 3.56 -13.15
N TYR A 26 -1.06 2.66 -13.37
CA TYR A 26 -1.07 1.30 -12.86
C TYR A 26 0.15 1.03 -11.96
N LEU A 27 -0.09 0.44 -10.79
CA LEU A 27 0.91 0.06 -9.80
C LEU A 27 0.79 -1.44 -9.47
N PRO A 28 1.15 -2.34 -10.42
CA PRO A 28 1.09 -3.78 -10.19
C PRO A 28 1.98 -4.22 -9.01
N PRO A 29 1.48 -5.03 -8.06
CA PRO A 29 2.23 -5.44 -6.88
C PRO A 29 3.20 -6.61 -7.12
N ASP A 30 3.08 -7.33 -8.23
CA ASP A 30 3.93 -8.46 -8.62
C ASP A 30 4.04 -8.63 -10.14
N ALA A 31 4.75 -9.67 -10.60
CA ALA A 31 5.03 -9.87 -12.01
C ALA A 31 3.80 -10.35 -12.79
N ASN A 32 2.92 -11.16 -12.19
CA ASN A 32 1.69 -11.62 -12.85
C ASN A 32 0.71 -10.47 -13.07
N CYS A 33 0.56 -9.59 -12.08
CA CYS A 33 -0.20 -8.36 -12.22
C CYS A 33 0.41 -7.44 -13.28
N LEU A 34 1.74 -7.31 -13.32
CA LEU A 34 2.43 -6.54 -14.35
C LEU A 34 2.15 -7.10 -15.75
N LEU A 35 2.23 -8.42 -15.95
CA LEU A 35 1.90 -9.05 -17.23
C LEU A 35 0.46 -8.76 -17.66
N SER A 36 -0.51 -8.88 -16.74
CA SER A 36 -1.91 -8.55 -17.02
C SER A 36 -2.10 -7.07 -17.39
N VAL A 37 -1.45 -6.15 -16.67
CA VAL A 37 -1.51 -4.71 -16.96
C VAL A 37 -0.89 -4.40 -18.32
N MET A 38 0.24 -5.03 -18.66
CA MET A 38 0.92 -4.81 -19.93
C MET A 38 0.13 -5.33 -21.13
N ASP A 39 -0.53 -6.49 -21.02
CA ASP A 39 -1.45 -6.98 -22.07
C ASP A 39 -2.59 -5.98 -22.32
N HIS A 40 -3.19 -5.43 -21.27
CA HIS A 40 -4.18 -4.37 -21.39
C HIS A 40 -3.60 -3.12 -22.08
N CYS A 41 -2.43 -2.65 -21.64
CA CYS A 41 -1.78 -1.46 -22.18
C CYS A 41 -1.50 -1.58 -23.69
N PHE A 42 -1.01 -2.74 -24.15
CA PHE A 42 -0.72 -2.98 -25.57
C PHE A 42 -1.96 -3.04 -26.47
N ARG A 43 -3.12 -3.38 -25.92
CA ARG A 43 -4.41 -3.41 -26.65
C ARG A 43 -5.14 -2.06 -26.60
N SER A 44 -4.82 -1.23 -25.61
CA SER A 44 -5.45 0.08 -25.42
C SER A 44 -5.08 1.04 -26.55
N LYS A 45 -5.98 1.98 -26.85
CA LYS A 45 -5.77 3.02 -27.87
C LYS A 45 -6.09 4.38 -27.27
N HIS A 46 -5.37 5.40 -27.73
CA HIS A 46 -5.55 6.80 -27.32
C HIS A 46 -5.33 7.07 -25.81
N TYR A 47 -4.60 6.19 -25.13
CA TYR A 47 -4.20 6.37 -23.74
C TYR A 47 -2.71 6.71 -23.62
N VAL A 48 -2.39 7.44 -22.56
CA VAL A 48 -1.06 7.47 -21.97
C VAL A 48 -1.12 6.57 -20.74
N ASN A 49 -0.51 5.38 -20.84
CA ASN A 49 -0.45 4.43 -19.73
C ASN A 49 0.87 4.63 -18.98
N VAL A 50 0.78 4.96 -17.70
CA VAL A 50 1.91 5.03 -16.77
C VAL A 50 1.88 3.77 -15.92
N VAL A 51 2.93 2.96 -16.00
CA VAL A 51 3.08 1.72 -15.24
C VAL A 51 4.29 1.85 -14.33
N VAL A 52 4.07 1.76 -13.02
CA VAL A 52 5.12 1.75 -12.01
C VAL A 52 5.43 0.30 -11.66
N ALA A 53 6.66 -0.15 -11.94
CA ALA A 53 7.07 -1.52 -11.70
C ALA A 53 8.47 -1.59 -11.08
N GLY A 54 8.61 -2.39 -10.03
CA GLY A 54 9.90 -2.74 -9.46
C GLY A 54 10.70 -3.67 -10.35
N LYS A 55 12.03 -3.59 -10.22
CA LYS A 55 12.99 -4.49 -10.90
C LYS A 55 13.78 -5.37 -9.94
N HIS A 56 13.65 -5.13 -8.64
CA HIS A 56 14.35 -5.89 -7.61
C HIS A 56 13.60 -7.20 -7.33
N PRO A 57 14.29 -8.26 -6.86
CA PRO A 57 13.62 -9.46 -6.39
C PRO A 57 12.58 -9.10 -5.33
N ALA A 58 11.33 -9.51 -5.56
CA ALA A 58 10.19 -9.23 -4.70
C ALA A 58 9.25 -10.45 -4.68
N PRO A 59 8.40 -10.60 -3.65
CA PRO A 59 7.43 -11.69 -3.61
C PRO A 59 6.48 -11.70 -4.81
N GLN A 60 5.93 -12.87 -5.09
CA GLN A 60 4.81 -13.05 -6.01
C GLN A 60 3.58 -13.36 -5.16
N TRP A 61 2.50 -12.62 -5.37
CA TRP A 61 1.32 -12.65 -4.50
C TRP A 61 0.20 -13.46 -5.13
N LEU A 62 -0.09 -13.20 -6.41
CA LEU A 62 -1.22 -13.77 -7.10
C LEU A 62 -0.77 -14.78 -8.16
N PRO A 63 -1.38 -15.98 -8.23
CA PRO A 63 -1.35 -16.80 -9.42
C PRO A 63 -1.89 -16.02 -10.63
N MET A 64 -1.45 -16.37 -11.84
CA MET A 64 -1.79 -15.62 -13.05
C MET A 64 -3.32 -15.46 -13.26
N GLU A 65 -4.11 -16.51 -12.97
CA GLU A 65 -5.57 -16.45 -13.09
C GLU A 65 -6.21 -15.42 -12.15
N GLU A 66 -5.74 -15.36 -10.89
CA GLU A 66 -6.20 -14.38 -9.91
C GLU A 66 -5.71 -12.97 -10.27
N ALA A 67 -4.48 -12.84 -10.77
CA ALA A 67 -3.91 -11.58 -11.20
C ALA A 67 -4.73 -10.95 -12.34
N VAL A 68 -5.14 -11.75 -13.34
CA VAL A 68 -5.99 -11.27 -14.44
C VAL A 68 -7.32 -10.73 -13.91
N ILE A 69 -7.98 -11.46 -12.99
CA ILE A 69 -9.25 -11.02 -12.39
C ILE A 69 -9.05 -9.73 -11.58
N HIS A 70 -8.01 -9.67 -10.75
CA HIS A 70 -7.71 -8.53 -9.89
C HIS A 70 -7.36 -7.28 -10.70
N CYS A 71 -6.47 -7.39 -11.70
CA CYS A 71 -6.08 -6.30 -12.57
C CYS A 71 -7.23 -5.82 -13.46
N THR A 72 -8.13 -6.72 -13.90
CA THR A 72 -9.34 -6.33 -14.64
C THR A 72 -10.27 -5.46 -13.79
N LYS A 73 -10.41 -5.79 -12.49
CA LYS A 73 -11.14 -4.93 -11.54
C LYS A 73 -10.38 -3.65 -11.22
N GLY A 74 -9.05 -3.70 -11.22
CA GLY A 74 -8.12 -2.61 -10.93
C GLY A 74 -7.94 -2.32 -9.44
N ILE A 75 -8.81 -2.84 -8.59
CA ILE A 75 -8.79 -2.71 -7.14
C ILE A 75 -9.61 -3.84 -6.53
N GLY A 76 -9.23 -4.33 -5.35
CA GLY A 76 -10.01 -5.38 -4.69
C GLY A 76 -9.51 -5.76 -3.31
N ILE A 77 -10.38 -6.45 -2.58
CA ILE A 77 -10.06 -7.08 -1.29
C ILE A 77 -9.26 -8.35 -1.53
N TRP A 78 -8.12 -8.49 -0.87
CA TRP A 78 -7.36 -9.75 -0.83
C TRP A 78 -7.87 -10.60 0.32
N GLY A 79 -8.80 -11.51 0.00
CA GLY A 79 -9.50 -12.32 0.99
C GLY A 79 -8.59 -13.26 1.80
N TRP A 80 -7.47 -13.70 1.23
CA TRP A 80 -6.47 -14.52 1.94
C TRP A 80 -5.61 -13.72 2.93
N ALA A 81 -5.51 -12.40 2.74
CA ALA A 81 -4.81 -11.49 3.65
C ALA A 81 -5.75 -10.85 4.68
N SER A 82 -7.07 -10.95 4.48
CA SER A 82 -8.11 -10.36 5.32
C SER A 82 -8.71 -11.39 6.27
N ASN A 83 -9.27 -10.95 7.41
CA ASN A 83 -9.96 -11.82 8.37
C ASN A 83 -11.36 -11.28 8.77
N ASP A 84 -11.92 -10.34 8.00
CA ASP A 84 -13.17 -9.63 8.29
C ASP A 84 -14.42 -10.18 7.56
N LYS A 85 -14.34 -11.26 6.78
CA LYS A 85 -15.41 -11.70 5.85
C LYS A 85 -16.87 -11.73 6.39
N ASN A 86 -17.07 -11.93 7.69
CA ASN A 86 -18.39 -12.03 8.33
C ASN A 86 -18.74 -10.83 9.24
N THR A 87 -17.92 -9.77 9.23
CA THR A 87 -18.01 -8.64 10.14
C THR A 87 -17.49 -7.38 9.46
N GLU A 88 -17.79 -6.20 9.98
CA GLU A 88 -17.08 -5.00 9.53
C GLU A 88 -15.62 -5.09 10.03
N PRO A 89 -14.61 -4.64 9.26
CA PRO A 89 -13.26 -4.58 9.78
C PRO A 89 -13.15 -3.48 10.85
N ASP A 90 -12.20 -3.64 11.76
CA ASP A 90 -11.77 -2.57 12.66
C ASP A 90 -10.88 -1.58 11.91
N VAL A 91 -10.08 -2.08 10.94
CA VAL A 91 -9.17 -1.28 10.12
C VAL A 91 -9.06 -1.84 8.70
N VAL A 92 -8.90 -0.94 7.73
CA VAL A 92 -8.54 -1.29 6.35
C VAL A 92 -7.05 -1.00 6.13
N MET A 93 -6.31 -2.02 5.73
CA MET A 93 -4.91 -1.92 5.29
C MET A 93 -4.91 -1.87 3.76
N ALA A 94 -4.68 -0.69 3.19
CA ALA A 94 -4.70 -0.45 1.77
C ALA A 94 -3.28 -0.26 1.22
N CYS A 95 -3.02 -0.71 -0.01
CA CYS A 95 -1.71 -0.56 -0.64
C CYS A 95 -1.79 -0.36 -2.15
N ALA A 96 -0.84 0.41 -2.71
CA ALA A 96 -0.66 0.57 -4.15
C ALA A 96 0.83 0.68 -4.51
N GLY A 97 1.34 -0.29 -5.26
CA GLY A 97 2.76 -0.48 -5.56
C GLY A 97 3.33 -1.75 -4.94
N ASP A 98 4.43 -2.25 -5.50
CA ASP A 98 5.12 -3.47 -5.08
C ASP A 98 5.68 -3.38 -3.65
N VAL A 99 6.53 -2.38 -3.37
CA VAL A 99 7.10 -2.16 -2.03
C VAL A 99 6.02 -1.81 -0.99
N PRO A 100 5.06 -0.91 -1.25
CA PRO A 100 3.93 -0.67 -0.34
C PRO A 100 3.12 -1.93 -0.04
N THR A 101 2.92 -2.82 -1.02
CA THR A 101 2.19 -4.09 -0.81
C THR A 101 2.97 -5.02 0.11
N LEU A 102 4.29 -5.15 -0.09
CA LEU A 102 5.16 -5.94 0.79
C LEU A 102 5.06 -5.49 2.25
N GLU A 103 5.24 -4.19 2.49
CA GLU A 103 5.27 -3.65 3.86
C GLU A 103 3.88 -3.69 4.51
N THR A 104 2.83 -3.49 3.73
CA THR A 104 1.44 -3.65 4.21
C THR A 104 1.17 -5.08 4.65
N LEU A 105 1.53 -6.08 3.84
CA LEU A 105 1.33 -7.48 4.22
C LEU A 105 2.20 -7.90 5.41
N ALA A 106 3.43 -7.42 5.48
CA ALA A 106 4.26 -7.69 6.65
C ALA A 106 3.70 -7.05 7.93
N ALA A 107 3.14 -5.84 7.86
CA ALA A 107 2.42 -5.21 8.97
C ALA A 107 1.20 -6.03 9.38
N VAL A 108 0.42 -6.51 8.40
CA VAL A 108 -0.73 -7.40 8.64
C VAL A 108 -0.31 -8.70 9.33
N SER A 109 0.83 -9.30 8.97
CA SER A 109 1.35 -10.49 9.67
C SER A 109 1.63 -10.20 11.14
N ILE A 110 2.29 -9.06 11.45
CA ILE A 110 2.57 -8.65 12.84
C ILE A 110 1.26 -8.44 13.61
N LEU A 111 0.31 -7.70 13.02
CA LEU A 111 -0.97 -7.42 13.65
C LEU A 111 -1.78 -8.70 13.90
N ARG A 112 -1.82 -9.63 12.95
CA ARG A 112 -2.53 -10.92 13.13
C ARG A 112 -1.90 -11.78 14.22
N GLU A 113 -0.58 -11.75 14.37
CA GLU A 113 0.13 -12.49 15.40
C GLU A 113 -0.10 -11.88 16.79
N LYS A 114 0.02 -10.56 16.89
CA LYS A 114 0.03 -9.84 18.18
C LYS A 114 -1.37 -9.45 18.67
N LEU A 115 -2.33 -9.28 17.75
CA LEU A 115 -3.71 -8.87 18.01
C LEU A 115 -4.68 -9.77 17.23
N PRO A 116 -4.81 -11.06 17.62
CA PRO A 116 -5.55 -12.06 16.83
C PRO A 116 -7.04 -11.74 16.65
N ASP A 117 -7.64 -10.97 17.56
CA ASP A 117 -9.04 -10.58 17.51
C ASP A 117 -9.32 -9.41 16.54
N LEU A 118 -8.29 -8.62 16.19
CA LEU A 118 -8.41 -7.46 15.31
C LEU A 118 -8.91 -7.87 13.92
N LYS A 119 -9.99 -7.24 13.46
CA LYS A 119 -10.54 -7.47 12.11
C LYS A 119 -9.89 -6.53 11.10
N ILE A 120 -9.10 -7.11 10.22
CA ILE A 120 -8.32 -6.42 9.20
C ILE A 120 -8.87 -6.79 7.83
N ARG A 121 -9.15 -5.77 7.04
CA ARG A 121 -9.39 -5.90 5.60
C ARG A 121 -8.17 -5.42 4.83
N VAL A 122 -7.68 -6.23 3.90
CA VAL A 122 -6.58 -5.84 3.00
C VAL A 122 -7.12 -5.47 1.63
N VAL A 123 -6.87 -4.25 1.17
CA VAL A 123 -7.26 -3.76 -0.15
C VAL A 123 -6.02 -3.45 -0.97
N ASN A 124 -5.86 -4.11 -2.12
CA ASN A 124 -4.80 -3.80 -3.06
C ASN A 124 -5.36 -2.99 -4.24
N VAL A 125 -4.65 -1.91 -4.60
CA VAL A 125 -5.01 -1.00 -5.70
C VAL A 125 -3.95 -1.11 -6.79
N VAL A 126 -4.37 -1.56 -7.98
CA VAL A 126 -3.53 -1.63 -9.19
C VAL A 126 -3.79 -0.41 -10.07
N ASP A 127 -5.04 -0.16 -10.44
CA ASP A 127 -5.46 1.02 -11.20
C ASP A 127 -5.80 2.14 -10.23
N LEU A 128 -4.91 3.12 -10.12
CA LEU A 128 -5.06 4.23 -9.18
C LEU A 128 -6.30 5.08 -9.50
N MET A 129 -6.81 5.03 -10.74
CA MET A 129 -7.95 5.83 -11.16
C MET A 129 -9.26 5.34 -10.56
N LYS A 130 -9.30 4.10 -10.05
CA LYS A 130 -10.44 3.52 -9.35
C LYS A 130 -10.81 4.30 -8.08
N LEU A 131 -9.86 5.01 -7.48
CA LEU A 131 -10.11 5.82 -6.28
C LEU A 131 -11.00 7.04 -6.55
N GLN A 132 -10.95 7.61 -7.76
CA GLN A 132 -11.79 8.74 -8.15
C GLN A 132 -13.24 8.32 -8.35
N ARG A 133 -14.18 9.26 -8.24
CA ARG A 133 -15.58 9.01 -8.58
C ARG A 133 -15.74 8.71 -10.06
N GLU A 134 -16.69 7.84 -10.41
CA GLU A 134 -17.03 7.54 -11.81
C GLU A 134 -17.46 8.78 -12.61
N THR A 135 -18.00 9.80 -11.94
CA THR A 135 -18.36 11.09 -12.54
C THR A 135 -17.16 11.97 -12.88
N GLU A 136 -16.01 11.74 -12.24
CA GLU A 136 -14.76 12.48 -12.46
C GLU A 136 -13.81 11.72 -13.39
N HIS A 137 -13.82 10.38 -13.36
CA HIS A 137 -12.95 9.55 -14.18
C HIS A 137 -13.68 8.29 -14.72
N PRO A 138 -13.51 7.91 -16.00
CA PRO A 138 -14.20 6.75 -16.59
C PRO A 138 -13.92 5.39 -15.92
N HIS A 139 -12.78 5.25 -15.26
CA HIS A 139 -12.43 4.05 -14.48
C HIS A 139 -12.86 4.16 -13.01
N GLY A 140 -13.28 5.34 -12.56
CA GLY A 140 -13.60 5.62 -11.17
C GLY A 140 -14.71 4.72 -10.64
N LEU A 141 -14.67 4.42 -9.34
CA LEU A 141 -15.74 3.69 -8.67
C LEU A 141 -16.91 4.62 -8.35
N ASN A 142 -18.14 4.09 -8.41
CA ASN A 142 -19.26 4.73 -7.72
C ASN A 142 -19.03 4.72 -6.19
N ASP A 143 -19.77 5.56 -5.47
CA ASP A 143 -19.56 5.73 -4.02
C ASP A 143 -19.89 4.45 -3.22
N LYS A 144 -20.88 3.66 -3.67
CA LYS A 144 -21.26 2.42 -2.98
C LYS A 144 -20.13 1.38 -3.04
N ASP A 145 -19.50 1.22 -4.19
CA ASP A 145 -18.40 0.28 -4.38
C ASP A 145 -17.13 0.75 -3.66
N PHE A 146 -16.88 2.06 -3.62
CA PHE A 146 -15.79 2.63 -2.82
C PHE A 146 -16.01 2.36 -1.32
N ASP A 147 -17.20 2.65 -0.80
CA ASP A 147 -17.56 2.42 0.61
C ASP A 147 -17.54 0.92 0.95
N ALA A 148 -17.87 0.04 0.00
CA ALA A 148 -17.79 -1.41 0.19
C ALA A 148 -16.35 -1.89 0.40
N LEU A 149 -15.35 -1.20 -0.18
CA LEU A 149 -13.93 -1.51 -0.01
C LEU A 149 -13.35 -0.85 1.24
N PHE A 150 -13.54 0.46 1.37
CA PHE A 150 -12.87 1.32 2.36
C PHE A 150 -13.70 1.62 3.60
N THR A 151 -14.89 1.05 3.71
CA THR A 151 -15.90 1.32 4.75
C THR A 151 -16.40 2.77 4.72
N LYS A 152 -17.33 3.10 5.61
CA LYS A 152 -17.87 4.46 5.74
C LYS A 152 -17.25 5.27 6.87
N ASN A 153 -16.60 4.60 7.82
CA ASN A 153 -16.19 5.22 9.08
C ASN A 153 -14.97 4.55 9.76
N LYS A 154 -14.41 3.46 9.22
CA LYS A 154 -13.26 2.80 9.83
C LYS A 154 -11.95 3.43 9.37
N PRO A 155 -10.90 3.46 10.20
CA PRO A 155 -9.57 3.87 9.79
C PRO A 155 -9.08 3.10 8.55
N VAL A 156 -8.47 3.81 7.61
CA VAL A 156 -7.80 3.24 6.43
C VAL A 156 -6.33 3.65 6.49
N ILE A 157 -5.44 2.69 6.71
CA ILE A 157 -3.99 2.91 6.60
C ILE A 157 -3.59 2.57 5.17
N PHE A 158 -3.14 3.56 4.41
CA PHE A 158 -2.85 3.42 2.99
C PHE A 158 -1.36 3.58 2.74
N ALA A 159 -0.65 2.50 2.39
CA ALA A 159 0.72 2.56 1.92
C ALA A 159 0.77 2.82 0.40
N PHE A 160 1.50 3.85 -0.01
CA PHE A 160 1.51 4.32 -1.40
C PHE A 160 2.93 4.55 -1.92
N HIS A 161 3.17 4.18 -3.17
CA HIS A 161 4.46 4.37 -3.84
C HIS A 161 4.88 5.85 -3.97
N GLY A 162 3.93 6.74 -4.27
CA GLY A 162 4.21 8.15 -4.55
C GLY A 162 4.01 9.06 -3.34
N TYR A 163 3.84 10.36 -3.60
CA TYR A 163 3.55 11.33 -2.55
C TYR A 163 2.16 11.09 -1.94
N PRO A 164 2.02 11.04 -0.60
CA PRO A 164 0.76 10.79 0.10
C PRO A 164 -0.39 11.71 -0.33
N TRP A 165 -0.07 12.97 -0.64
CA TRP A 165 -1.05 13.99 -1.02
C TRP A 165 -1.90 13.59 -2.24
N LEU A 166 -1.34 12.81 -3.17
CA LEU A 166 -2.08 12.36 -4.34
C LEU A 166 -3.28 11.48 -3.95
N ILE A 167 -3.12 10.56 -3.01
CA ILE A 167 -4.23 9.71 -2.54
C ILE A 167 -5.33 10.56 -1.89
N HIS A 168 -4.96 11.54 -1.05
CA HIS A 168 -5.92 12.46 -0.45
C HIS A 168 -6.66 13.27 -1.51
N ARG A 169 -5.96 13.77 -2.53
CA ARG A 169 -6.58 14.45 -3.67
C ARG A 169 -7.55 13.55 -4.43
N LEU A 170 -7.23 12.27 -4.63
CA LEU A 170 -8.10 11.34 -5.37
C LEU A 170 -9.34 10.91 -4.59
N THR A 171 -9.32 11.06 -3.26
CA THR A 171 -10.36 10.56 -2.36
C THR A 171 -11.07 11.68 -1.59
N TYR A 172 -10.72 12.96 -1.80
CA TYR A 172 -11.16 14.11 -1.01
C TYR A 172 -12.68 14.25 -0.82
N ASN A 173 -13.48 13.72 -1.75
CA ASN A 173 -14.94 13.82 -1.76
C ASN A 173 -15.65 12.48 -1.46
N ARG A 174 -14.90 11.43 -1.08
CA ARG A 174 -15.44 10.11 -0.70
C ARG A 174 -15.94 10.12 0.75
N THR A 175 -16.96 9.32 1.08
CA THR A 175 -17.59 9.29 2.40
C THR A 175 -16.59 9.20 3.57
N ASN A 176 -15.65 8.26 3.50
CA ASN A 176 -14.71 7.96 4.58
C ASN A 176 -13.36 8.70 4.45
N HIS A 177 -13.27 9.74 3.62
CA HIS A 177 -11.97 10.35 3.27
C HIS A 177 -11.20 10.91 4.48
N GLY A 178 -11.91 11.35 5.53
CA GLY A 178 -11.30 11.84 6.77
C GLY A 178 -10.56 10.77 7.58
N ASN A 179 -10.84 9.49 7.34
CA ASN A 179 -10.18 8.35 7.99
C ASN A 179 -9.13 7.68 7.09
N ILE A 180 -8.82 8.24 5.92
CA ILE A 180 -7.75 7.75 5.06
C ILE A 180 -6.44 8.39 5.52
N HIS A 181 -5.51 7.57 5.97
CA HIS A 181 -4.20 7.97 6.46
C HIS A 181 -3.12 7.35 5.59
N VAL A 182 -2.42 8.18 4.85
CA VAL A 182 -1.55 7.73 3.77
C VAL A 182 -0.09 7.83 4.19
N ARG A 183 0.65 6.73 4.05
CA ARG A 183 2.10 6.68 4.09
C ARG A 183 2.64 6.51 2.68
N GLY A 184 3.72 7.18 2.36
CA GLY A 184 4.33 7.19 1.04
C GLY A 184 5.59 8.04 1.05
N TYR A 185 6.09 8.42 -0.11
CA TYR A 185 7.35 9.17 -0.20
C TYR A 185 7.23 10.57 0.41
N LYS A 186 8.20 10.94 1.26
CA LYS A 186 8.25 12.18 2.06
C LYS A 186 9.49 13.03 1.76
N GLU A 187 10.13 12.86 0.60
CA GLU A 187 11.42 13.50 0.28
C GLU A 187 12.56 13.07 1.22
N GLU A 188 12.50 11.86 1.78
CA GLU A 188 13.53 11.33 2.65
C GLU A 188 14.21 10.12 2.01
N GLY A 189 15.53 10.15 1.93
CA GLY A 189 16.29 9.05 1.37
C GLY A 189 17.74 9.35 1.07
N THR A 190 18.55 8.30 1.00
CA THR A 190 19.97 8.38 0.73
C THR A 190 20.49 7.03 0.23
N ILE A 191 21.80 6.87 0.07
CA ILE A 191 22.40 5.55 -0.13
C ILE A 191 22.30 4.79 1.20
N THR A 192 21.34 3.87 1.28
CA THR A 192 21.09 3.01 2.44
C THR A 192 20.56 1.64 1.99
N THR A 193 20.14 0.80 2.93
CA THR A 193 19.56 -0.52 2.68
C THR A 193 18.10 -0.41 2.19
N ALA A 194 17.55 -1.49 1.64
CA ALA A 194 16.27 -1.43 0.94
C ALA A 194 15.10 -1.14 1.89
N PHE A 195 15.08 -1.76 3.07
CA PHE A 195 14.06 -1.48 4.08
C PHE A 195 14.30 -0.14 4.78
N ASP A 196 15.54 0.31 4.95
CA ASP A 196 15.78 1.64 5.53
C ASP A 196 15.17 2.77 4.69
N MET A 197 15.10 2.60 3.36
CA MET A 197 14.40 3.54 2.50
C MET A 197 12.90 3.67 2.83
N THR A 198 12.23 2.62 3.29
CA THR A 198 10.84 2.69 3.72
C THR A 198 10.71 3.25 5.13
N VAL A 199 11.68 2.95 6.00
CA VAL A 199 11.79 3.51 7.37
C VAL A 199 11.95 5.03 7.36
N LEU A 200 12.82 5.56 6.50
CA LEU A 200 13.02 7.01 6.36
C LEU A 200 11.74 7.76 5.95
N ASN A 201 10.78 7.06 5.34
CA ASN A 201 9.52 7.61 4.87
C ASN A 201 8.31 7.19 5.75
N ASP A 202 8.56 6.58 6.91
CA ASP A 202 7.53 6.02 7.81
C ASP A 202 6.54 5.06 7.12
N MET A 203 6.95 4.39 6.04
CA MET A 203 6.12 3.49 5.24
C MET A 203 6.43 2.01 5.51
N ASP A 204 7.44 1.73 6.33
CA ASP A 204 7.78 0.36 6.71
C ASP A 204 6.71 -0.26 7.62
N ARG A 205 6.74 -1.60 7.68
CA ARG A 205 5.80 -2.39 8.46
C ARG A 205 5.65 -1.97 9.93
N PHE A 206 6.71 -1.48 10.60
CA PHE A 206 6.63 -1.12 12.01
C PHE A 206 5.90 0.22 12.21
N HIS A 207 6.10 1.19 11.33
CA HIS A 207 5.30 2.41 11.34
C HIS A 207 3.84 2.15 10.94
N LEU A 208 3.60 1.27 9.97
CA LEU A 208 2.24 0.87 9.58
C LEU A 208 1.49 0.18 10.73
N VAL A 209 2.16 -0.67 11.52
CA VAL A 209 1.58 -1.25 12.75
C VAL A 209 1.23 -0.14 13.74
N GLN A 210 2.16 0.78 14.03
CA GLN A 210 1.92 1.89 14.95
C GLN A 210 0.76 2.78 14.51
N ASP A 211 0.59 3.01 13.20
CA ASP A 211 -0.53 3.78 12.66
C ASP A 211 -1.89 3.16 12.95
N VAL A 212 -1.98 1.82 12.93
CA VAL A 212 -3.19 1.09 13.31
C VAL A 212 -3.47 1.28 14.80
N LEU A 213 -2.46 1.07 15.64
CA LEU A 213 -2.57 1.19 17.09
C LEU A 213 -3.06 2.59 17.52
N ASP A 214 -2.54 3.64 16.90
CA ASP A 214 -2.87 5.02 17.22
C ASP A 214 -4.30 5.43 16.86
N ARG A 215 -4.98 4.63 16.02
CA ARG A 215 -6.33 4.92 15.51
C ARG A 215 -7.40 3.99 16.06
N LEU A 216 -7.00 3.02 16.87
CA LEU A 216 -7.89 2.06 17.53
C LEU A 216 -7.71 2.14 19.04
N PRO A 217 -8.21 3.19 19.70
CA PRO A 217 -8.01 3.42 21.13
C PRO A 217 -8.66 2.36 22.04
N ASN A 218 -9.54 1.51 21.49
CA ASN A 218 -10.28 0.50 22.23
C ASN A 218 -9.58 -0.87 22.30
N LEU A 219 -8.33 -0.98 21.83
CA LEU A 219 -7.58 -2.25 21.79
C LEU A 219 -6.97 -2.65 23.16
N GLY A 220 -7.17 -1.87 24.22
CA GLY A 220 -6.74 -2.21 25.58
C GLY A 220 -5.25 -1.94 25.86
N ASP A 221 -4.77 -2.38 27.03
CA ASP A 221 -3.43 -2.07 27.53
C ASP A 221 -2.29 -2.75 26.73
N GLU A 222 -2.59 -3.84 26.02
CA GLU A 222 -1.62 -4.58 25.17
C GLU A 222 -1.06 -3.71 24.04
N VAL A 223 -1.80 -2.67 23.64
CA VAL A 223 -1.39 -1.68 22.62
C VAL A 223 -0.11 -0.97 23.01
N ALA A 224 0.04 -0.59 24.28
CA ALA A 224 1.18 0.18 24.73
C ALA A 224 2.49 -0.62 24.60
N TYR A 225 2.44 -1.91 24.96
CA TYR A 225 3.58 -2.82 24.84
C TYR A 225 3.93 -3.10 23.38
N LEU A 226 2.93 -3.35 22.53
CA LEU A 226 3.19 -3.57 21.10
C LEU A 226 3.76 -2.32 20.43
N LYS A 227 3.25 -1.12 20.77
CA LYS A 227 3.80 0.13 20.27
C LYS A 227 5.26 0.32 20.68
N GLN A 228 5.60 0.02 21.94
CA GLN A 228 6.98 0.04 22.42
C GLN A 228 7.86 -0.97 21.65
N GLU A 229 7.37 -2.19 21.42
CA GLU A 229 8.10 -3.20 20.64
C GLU A 229 8.42 -2.71 19.22
N MET A 230 7.46 -2.07 18.54
CA MET A 230 7.69 -1.50 17.20
C MET A 230 8.72 -0.37 17.21
N GLN A 231 8.72 0.47 18.26
CA GLN A 231 9.74 1.51 18.43
C GLN A 231 11.12 0.92 18.69
N ASP A 232 11.20 -0.11 19.53
CA ASP A 232 12.43 -0.82 19.83
C ASP A 232 12.99 -1.49 18.55
N LYS A 233 12.13 -2.03 17.69
CA LYS A 233 12.52 -2.57 16.38
C LYS A 233 13.11 -1.53 15.44
N LEU A 234 12.57 -0.32 15.41
CA LEU A 234 13.13 0.78 14.62
C LEU A 234 14.51 1.23 15.15
N ILE A 235 14.68 1.22 16.48
CA ILE A 235 15.97 1.49 17.11
C ILE A 235 16.98 0.39 16.76
N GLU A 236 16.59 -0.89 16.90
CA GLU A 236 17.39 -2.05 16.54
C GLU A 236 17.85 -1.97 15.08
N HIS A 237 16.92 -1.71 14.15
CA HIS A 237 17.18 -1.53 12.73
C HIS A 237 18.27 -0.50 12.47
N LYS A 238 18.15 0.70 13.07
CA LYS A 238 19.11 1.79 12.90
C LYS A 238 20.53 1.39 13.32
N TYR A 239 20.67 0.64 14.42
CA TYR A 239 21.98 0.13 14.84
C TYR A 239 22.47 -0.99 13.91
N TYR A 240 21.58 -1.89 13.51
CA TYR A 240 21.91 -3.06 12.71
C TYR A 240 22.45 -2.68 11.32
N ILE A 241 21.78 -1.78 10.60
CA ILE A 241 22.21 -1.40 9.24
C ILE A 241 23.55 -0.66 9.25
N ARG A 242 23.81 0.15 10.27
CA ARG A 242 25.08 0.89 10.41
C ARG A 242 26.25 -0.03 10.71
N LYS A 243 25.99 -1.09 11.49
CA LYS A 243 27.00 -2.08 11.87
C LYS A 243 27.26 -3.09 10.75
N ASN A 244 26.22 -3.55 10.05
CA ASN A 244 26.30 -4.71 9.16
C ASN A 244 26.19 -4.35 7.67
N GLY A 245 25.68 -3.17 7.30
CA GLY A 245 25.51 -2.76 5.90
C GLY A 245 24.39 -3.50 5.15
N LEU A 246 23.49 -4.17 5.87
CA LEU A 246 22.37 -4.95 5.33
C LEU A 246 21.18 -4.90 6.29
N ASP A 247 19.97 -5.06 5.75
CA ASP A 247 18.73 -5.08 6.54
C ASP A 247 18.70 -6.26 7.53
N MET A 248 17.95 -6.10 8.63
CA MET A 248 17.83 -7.12 9.67
C MET A 248 17.40 -8.48 9.10
N PRO A 249 17.86 -9.62 9.66
CA PRO A 249 17.52 -10.94 9.14
C PRO A 249 16.02 -11.20 9.09
N GLU A 250 15.27 -10.71 10.07
CA GLU A 250 13.81 -10.84 10.11
C GLU A 250 13.12 -10.12 8.95
N ILE A 251 13.69 -9.02 8.44
CA ILE A 251 13.16 -8.29 7.28
C ILE A 251 13.48 -9.03 5.99
N ARG A 252 14.75 -9.44 5.80
CA ARG A 252 15.22 -10.09 4.57
C ARG A 252 14.67 -11.51 4.40
N ASN A 253 14.48 -12.22 5.50
CA ASN A 253 14.00 -13.59 5.52
C ASN A 253 12.49 -13.69 5.74
N TRP A 254 11.79 -12.55 5.89
CA TRP A 254 10.35 -12.55 6.03
C TRP A 254 9.70 -13.22 4.82
N LYS A 255 8.71 -14.05 5.10
CA LYS A 255 7.84 -14.67 4.11
C LYS A 255 6.42 -14.59 4.63
N TRP A 256 5.48 -14.40 3.71
CA TRP A 256 4.07 -14.52 4.04
C TRP A 256 3.77 -15.97 4.50
N ILE A 257 3.13 -16.10 5.65
CA ILE A 257 2.64 -17.36 6.20
C ILE A 257 1.12 -17.23 6.27
N ASN A 258 0.40 -18.19 5.68
CA ASN A 258 -1.06 -18.22 5.69
C ASN A 258 -1.62 -18.49 7.10
#